data_AF-A0A2K3N268-F1
#
_entry.id   AF-A0A2K3N268-F1
#
_cell.length_a   1.000
_cell.length_b   1.000
_cell.length_c   1.000
_cell.angle_alpha   90.00
_cell.angle_beta   90.00
_cell.angle_gamma   90.00
#
_symmetry.space_group_name_H-M   'P 1'
#
loop_
_entity.id
_entity.type
_entity.pdbx_description
1 polymer ?
#
loop_
_entity_poly.entity_id
_entity_poly.type
_entity_poly.pdbx_seq_one_letter_code
_entity_poly.pdbx_strand_id
1 'polypeptide(L)'
;MRGVGKDMDKYLNDFQFGIGISSGAEAVLHSANRVLSQQHEDGSLVMLTVDFSNVFNLVDRSALLQEVRMRCPSIALWVEFICGQAARLYLGDGHIMAAAGVQ
;
A
#
# COMPACT_ATOMS: atom_id res chain seq x y z
N MET A 1 -5.81 4.42 19.05
CA MET A 1 -6.15 3.93 17.69
C MET A 1 -7.34 4.64 17.04
N ARG A 2 -8.33 5.16 17.79
CA ARG A 2 -9.40 5.99 17.20
C ARG A 2 -8.79 7.26 16.57
N GLY A 3 -9.03 7.49 15.28
CA GLY A 3 -8.61 8.71 14.56
C GLY A 3 -7.67 8.48 13.38
N VAL A 4 -6.79 7.48 13.44
CA VAL A 4 -5.75 7.26 12.43
C VAL A 4 -6.32 7.06 11.02
N GLY A 5 -7.44 6.34 10.91
CA GLY A 5 -8.12 6.17 9.63
C GLY A 5 -8.50 7.52 9.00
N LYS A 6 -9.11 8.43 9.77
CA LYS A 6 -9.51 9.75 9.28
C LYS A 6 -8.31 10.62 8.89
N ASP A 7 -7.23 10.54 9.67
CA ASP A 7 -6.00 11.28 9.37
C ASP A 7 -5.35 10.75 8.08
N MET A 8 -5.36 9.44 7.87
CA MET A 8 -4.83 8.80 6.66
C MET A 8 -5.74 8.99 5.45
N ASP A 9 -7.06 9.00 5.61
CA ASP A 9 -7.99 9.36 4.54
C ASP A 9 -7.69 10.78 4.05
N LYS A 10 -7.44 11.72 4.95
CA LYS A 10 -7.05 13.09 4.59
C LYS A 10 -5.69 13.15 3.90
N TYR A 11 -4.72 12.36 4.34
CA TYR A 11 -3.37 12.35 3.77
C TYR A 11 -3.30 11.68 2.39
N LEU A 12 -3.97 10.54 2.23
CA LEU A 12 -3.95 9.72 1.02
C LEU A 12 -5.02 10.14 0.00
N ASN A 13 -6.05 10.86 0.44
CA ASN A 13 -7.21 11.39 -0.29
C ASN A 13 -7.23 11.07 -1.80
N ASP A 14 -6.81 12.01 -2.64
CA ASP A 14 -6.96 11.94 -4.10
C ASP A 14 -6.05 10.90 -4.78
N PHE A 15 -5.23 10.18 -4.01
CA PHE A 15 -4.21 9.26 -4.52
C PHE A 15 -4.49 7.78 -4.19
N GLN A 16 -5.37 7.49 -3.22
CA GLN A 16 -5.72 6.12 -2.81
C GLN A 16 -7.18 5.83 -3.16
N PHE A 17 -7.40 4.80 -3.97
CA PHE A 17 -8.73 4.30 -4.34
C PHE A 17 -8.96 2.86 -3.88
N GLY A 18 -8.04 2.32 -3.08
CA GLY A 18 -8.10 0.96 -2.57
C GLY A 18 -8.92 0.82 -1.28
N ILE A 19 -8.33 0.11 -0.31
CA ILE A 19 -8.96 -0.30 0.95
C ILE A 19 -9.61 0.90 1.66
N GLY A 20 -10.87 0.74 2.04
CA GLY A 20 -11.64 1.75 2.81
C GLY A 20 -12.36 2.80 1.96
N ILE A 21 -12.17 2.81 0.64
CA ILE A 21 -12.80 3.80 -0.26
C ILE A 21 -14.00 3.18 -0.98
N SER A 22 -15.18 3.77 -0.78
CA SER A 22 -16.41 3.33 -1.46
C SER A 22 -16.27 3.50 -2.97
N SER A 23 -16.56 2.44 -3.73
CA SER A 23 -16.50 2.42 -5.20
C SER A 23 -15.14 2.85 -5.80
N GLY A 24 -14.04 2.74 -5.06
CA GLY A 24 -12.74 3.22 -5.53
C GLY A 24 -12.24 2.53 -6.80
N ALA A 25 -12.41 1.21 -6.92
CA ALA A 25 -12.08 0.47 -8.15
C ALA A 25 -12.91 0.93 -9.37
N GLU A 26 -14.20 1.20 -9.16
CA GLU A 26 -15.09 1.74 -10.20
C GLU A 26 -14.67 3.16 -10.61
N ALA A 27 -14.30 4.00 -9.65
CA ALA A 27 -13.80 5.35 -9.92
C ALA A 27 -12.52 5.33 -10.78
N VAL A 28 -11.59 4.41 -10.51
CA VAL A 28 -10.38 4.21 -11.32
C VAL A 28 -10.73 3.81 -12.75
N LEU A 29 -11.62 2.83 -12.91
CA LEU A 29 -12.05 2.34 -14.23
C LEU A 29 -12.71 3.43 -15.07
N HIS A 30 -13.70 4.14 -14.51
CA HIS A 30 -14.39 5.22 -15.24
C HIS A 30 -13.45 6.38 -15.56
N SER A 31 -12.53 6.71 -14.66
CA SER A 31 -11.54 7.78 -14.90
C SER A 31 -10.60 7.42 -16.04
N ALA A 32 -10.07 6.19 -16.05
CA ALA A 32 -9.23 5.71 -17.15
C ALA A 32 -9.99 5.68 -18.49
N ASN A 33 -11.21 5.13 -18.49
CA ASN A 33 -12.06 5.09 -19.69
C ASN A 33 -12.38 6.49 -20.23
N ARG A 34 -12.58 7.47 -19.35
CA ARG A 34 -12.82 8.87 -19.75
C ARG A 34 -11.58 9.50 -20.39
N VAL A 35 -10.39 9.26 -19.85
CA VAL A 35 -9.14 9.74 -20.46
C VAL A 35 -8.95 9.12 -21.84
N LEU A 36 -9.12 7.80 -21.94
CA LEU A 36 -9.02 7.09 -23.22
C LEU A 36 -10.04 7.59 -24.23
N SER A 37 -11.31 7.78 -23.85
CA SER A 37 -12.33 8.28 -24.79
C SER A 37 -12.06 9.71 -25.26
N GLN A 38 -11.44 10.55 -24.45
CA GLN A 38 -11.11 11.93 -24.81
C GLN A 38 -9.85 12.06 -25.66
N GLN A 39 -8.90 11.13 -25.53
CA GLN A 39 -7.56 11.24 -26.12
C GLN A 39 -7.20 10.08 -27.05
N HIS A 40 -8.16 9.23 -27.43
CA HIS A 40 -7.92 8.06 -28.27
C HIS A 40 -7.32 8.35 -29.65
N GLU A 41 -7.46 9.58 -30.18
CA GLU A 41 -6.86 9.98 -31.46
C GLU A 41 -5.38 10.39 -31.31
N ASP A 42 -4.90 10.65 -30.09
CA ASP A 42 -3.49 10.98 -29.83
C ASP A 42 -2.64 9.72 -29.80
N GLY A 43 -1.94 9.45 -30.91
CA GLY A 43 -1.03 8.32 -31.04
C GLY A 43 0.20 8.35 -30.12
N SER A 44 0.41 9.42 -29.36
CA SER A 44 1.47 9.53 -28.35
C SER A 44 1.01 9.18 -26.93
N LEU A 45 -0.30 9.01 -26.70
CA LEU A 45 -0.83 8.66 -25.39
C LEU A 45 -0.43 7.22 -25.00
N VAL A 46 0.18 7.10 -23.82
CA VAL A 46 0.53 5.80 -23.23
C VAL A 46 -0.01 5.73 -21.80
N MET A 47 -0.71 4.63 -21.49
CA MET A 47 -1.11 4.30 -20.13
C MET A 47 -0.24 3.16 -19.60
N LEU A 48 0.53 3.43 -18.55
CA LEU A 48 1.36 2.43 -17.89
C LEU A 48 0.64 1.87 -16.67
N THR A 49 0.45 0.56 -16.63
CA THR A 49 0.04 -0.15 -15.42
C THR A 49 1.29 -0.63 -14.69
N VAL A 50 1.39 -0.31 -13.41
CA VAL A 50 2.50 -0.74 -12.54
C VAL A 50 1.91 -1.58 -11.42
N ASP A 51 2.56 -2.69 -11.13
CA ASP A 51 2.20 -3.56 -10.02
C ASP A 51 3.46 -3.99 -9.25
N PHE A 52 3.30 -4.26 -7.96
CA PHE A 52 4.38 -4.72 -7.10
C PHE A 52 4.46 -6.25 -7.14
N SER A 53 5.66 -6.79 -7.38
CA SER A 53 5.90 -8.22 -7.22
C SER A 53 5.77 -8.61 -5.74
N ASN A 54 4.81 -9.47 -5.41
CA ASN A 54 4.64 -10.08 -4.09
C ASN A 54 4.80 -9.07 -2.92
N VAL A 55 4.03 -7.98 -2.95
CA VAL A 55 4.15 -6.84 -2.03
C VAL A 55 4.16 -7.27 -0.55
N PHE A 56 3.33 -8.25 -0.21
CA PHE A 56 3.20 -8.73 1.17
C PHE A 56 4.45 -9.41 1.73
N ASN A 57 5.33 -9.93 0.86
CA ASN A 57 6.59 -10.56 1.28
C ASN A 57 7.82 -9.70 0.99
N LEU A 58 7.74 -8.74 0.04
CA LEU A 58 8.90 -8.00 -0.46
C LEU A 58 9.00 -6.54 -0.01
N VAL A 59 7.96 -5.98 0.63
CA VAL A 59 8.03 -4.59 1.15
C VAL A 59 9.16 -4.43 2.16
N ASP A 60 9.98 -3.40 1.99
CA ASP A 60 10.98 -3.01 2.99
C ASP A 60 10.29 -2.47 4.25
N ARG A 61 10.43 -3.20 5.35
CA ARG A 61 9.86 -2.83 6.65
C ARG A 61 10.48 -1.55 7.20
N SER A 62 11.73 -1.24 6.87
CA SER A 62 12.39 -0.02 7.33
C SER A 62 11.66 1.21 6.80
N ALA A 63 11.34 1.21 5.49
CA ALA A 63 10.55 2.25 4.86
C ALA A 63 9.15 2.36 5.48
N LEU A 64 8.45 1.23 5.68
CA LEU A 64 7.15 1.22 6.34
C LEU A 64 7.21 1.85 7.74
N LEU A 65 8.15 1.40 8.57
CA LEU A 65 8.29 1.88 9.96
C LEU A 65 8.63 3.37 10.00
N GLN A 66 9.45 3.85 9.07
CA GLN A 66 9.76 5.26 8.93
C GLN A 66 8.49 6.08 8.59
N GLU A 67 7.71 5.65 7.59
CA GLU A 67 6.47 6.33 7.21
C GLU A 67 5.44 6.32 8.34
N VAL A 68 5.28 5.19 9.05
CA VAL A 68 4.35 5.11 10.18
C VAL A 68 4.77 6.04 11.31
N ARG A 69 6.06 6.13 11.66
CA ARG A 69 6.55 7.08 12.67
C ARG A 69 6.25 8.53 12.29
N MET A 70 6.39 8.88 11.01
CA MET A 70 6.17 10.24 10.52
C MET A 70 4.69 10.60 10.36
N ARG A 71 3.88 9.68 9.84
CA ARG A 71 2.49 9.95 9.41
C ARG A 71 1.45 9.46 10.40
N CYS A 72 1.73 8.38 11.13
CA CYS A 72 0.81 7.75 12.09
C CYS A 72 1.48 7.47 13.45
N PRO A 73 2.11 8.46 14.12
CA PRO A 73 2.91 8.22 15.32
C PRO A 73 2.11 7.55 16.46
N SER A 74 0.79 7.76 16.50
CA SER A 74 -0.09 7.17 17.52
C SER A 74 -0.24 5.64 17.45
N ILE A 75 0.17 5.00 16.34
CA ILE A 75 0.23 3.53 16.20
C ILE A 75 1.63 3.00 15.97
N ALA A 76 2.66 3.85 15.96
CA ALA A 76 4.03 3.46 15.63
C ALA A 76 4.55 2.32 16.52
N LEU A 77 4.35 2.40 17.84
CA LEU A 77 4.76 1.33 18.76
C LEU A 77 4.09 -0.02 18.46
N TRP A 78 2.83 0.00 18.03
CA TRP A 78 2.10 -1.21 17.68
C TRP A 78 2.61 -1.81 16.36
N VAL A 79 2.89 -0.98 15.35
CA VAL A 79 3.46 -1.45 14.08
C VAL A 79 4.91 -1.93 14.28
N GLU A 80 5.71 -1.27 15.12
CA GLU A 80 7.05 -1.74 15.49
C GLU A 80 7.02 -3.08 16.21
N PHE A 81 6.02 -3.31 17.05
CA PHE A 81 5.86 -4.60 17.71
C PHE A 81 5.62 -5.74 16.70
N ILE A 82 4.83 -5.48 15.65
CA ILE A 82 4.47 -6.49 14.63
C ILE A 82 5.57 -6.65 13.58
N CYS A 83 6.11 -5.54 13.07
CA CYS A 83 6.99 -5.51 11.91
C CYS A 83 8.44 -5.13 12.24
N GLY A 84 8.75 -4.72 13.47
CA GLY A 84 10.07 -4.19 13.84
C GLY A 84 11.20 -5.20 13.90
N GLN A 85 10.87 -6.50 13.94
CA GLN A 85 11.86 -7.57 13.98
C GLN A 85 11.49 -8.69 13.00
N ALA A 86 12.51 -9.40 12.51
CA ALA A 86 12.30 -10.55 11.67
C ALA A 86 11.70 -11.71 12.49
N ALA A 87 10.59 -12.27 12.02
CA ALA A 87 9.94 -13.41 12.66
C ALA A 87 10.49 -14.73 12.10
N ARG A 88 10.50 -15.79 12.90
CA ARG A 88 10.84 -17.14 12.41
C ARG A 88 9.62 -17.79 11.79
N LEU A 89 9.71 -18.17 10.52
CA LEU A 89 8.74 -19.00 9.83
C LEU A 89 9.25 -20.43 9.80
N TYR A 90 8.62 -21.32 10.56
CA TYR A 90 9.01 -22.73 10.65
C TYR A 90 8.46 -23.51 9.46
N LEU A 91 9.33 -24.29 8.79
CA LEU A 91 9.02 -25.11 7.63
C LEU A 91 9.62 -26.50 7.83
N GLY A 92 8.79 -27.49 8.15
CA GLY A 92 9.27 -28.82 8.53
C GLY A 92 10.23 -28.73 9.73
N ASP A 93 11.42 -29.30 9.56
CA ASP A 93 12.48 -29.29 10.59
C ASP A 93 13.35 -28.01 10.57
N GLY A 94 13.09 -27.07 9.66
CA GLY A 94 13.85 -25.84 9.47
C GLY A 94 13.05 -24.57 9.75
N HIS A 95 13.70 -23.41 9.61
CA HIS A 95 13.03 -22.11 9.61
C HIS A 95 13.70 -21.13 8.66
N ILE A 96 12.93 -20.14 8.21
CA ILE A 96 13.43 -18.93 7.52
C ILE A 96 13.07 -17.70 8.34
N MET A 97 13.76 -16.59 8.08
CA MET A 97 13.46 -15.30 8.71
C MET A 97 12.55 -14.46 7.80
N ALA A 98 11.37 -14.11 8.28
CA ALA A 98 10.49 -13.13 7.67
C ALA A 98 10.95 -11.72 8.04
N ALA A 99 11.93 -11.20 7.30
CA ALA A 99 12.56 -9.89 7.54
C ALA A 99 11.97 -8.75 6.68
N ALA A 100 11.23 -9.08 5.63
CA ALA A 100 10.53 -8.16 4.74
C ALA A 100 9.02 -8.45 4.74
N GLY A 101 8.24 -7.62 4.08
CA GLY A 101 6.80 -7.80 3.97
C GLY A 101 6.01 -7.28 5.16
N VAL A 102 4.68 -7.25 5.03
CA VAL A 102 3.75 -6.64 5.99
C VAL A 102 2.55 -7.53 6.34
N GLN A 103 2.69 -8.84 6.09
CA GLN A 103 1.66 -9.85 6.29
C GLN A 103 1.89 -10.65 7.57
#